data_AF-A0A932FTN6-F1
#
_entry.id   AF-A0A932FTN6-F1
#
_cell.length_a   1.000
_cell.length_b   1.000
_cell.length_c   1.000
_cell.angle_alpha   90.00
_cell.angle_beta   90.00
_cell.angle_gamma   90.00
#
_symmetry.space_group_name_H-M   'P 1'
#
loop_
_entity.id
_entity.type
_entity.pdbx_description
1 polymer ?
#
loop_
_entity_poly.entity_id
_entity_poly.type
_entity_poly.pdbx_seq_one_letter_code
_entity_poly.pdbx_strand_id
1 'polypeptide(L)'
;MPEKPERRWLKHATPHTDLREFVDRADKAGELLHARGVHWDLEMGALAQAISHKRNEVRAVLFDEIPDYPKGFRVLCGGTNSSRRVALALGFPEPRSPLDAVRAYRNRMKEHEPIPPRVVKDGPVLENVQRDLEVDLCKFPVPRVHEEDGGRYLGTDDIVVMLDPEQEWVNAATYRNMVHSKNHTGLW
;
A
#
# COMPACT_ATOMS: atom_id res chain seq x y z
N MET A 1 10.60 37.55 -0.28
CA MET A 1 10.01 36.20 -0.23
C MET A 1 11.13 35.24 0.07
N PRO A 2 11.08 34.40 1.12
CA PRO A 2 12.13 33.43 1.35
C PRO A 2 12.14 32.44 0.17
N GLU A 3 13.33 32.19 -0.39
CA GLU A 3 13.52 31.20 -1.45
C GLU A 3 13.02 29.84 -0.99
N LYS A 4 12.25 29.16 -1.84
CA LYS A 4 11.83 27.78 -1.57
C LYS A 4 13.09 26.92 -1.49
N PRO A 5 13.30 26.14 -0.41
CA PRO A 5 14.50 25.33 -0.27
C PRO A 5 14.61 24.36 -1.45
N GLU A 6 15.80 24.33 -2.05
CA GLU A 6 16.11 23.46 -3.17
C GLU A 6 16.08 22.00 -2.70
N ARG A 7 15.12 21.22 -3.20
CA ARG A 7 14.96 19.81 -2.82
C ARG A 7 16.11 18.97 -3.39
N ARG A 8 17.17 18.78 -2.62
CA ARG A 8 18.25 17.84 -2.96
C ARG A 8 17.89 16.42 -2.53
N TRP A 9 17.59 15.58 -3.51
CA TRP A 9 17.43 14.14 -3.33
C TRP A 9 18.65 13.41 -3.88
N LEU A 10 19.17 12.41 -3.15
CA LEU A 10 20.09 11.40 -3.72
C LEU A 10 19.38 10.61 -4.83
N LYS A 11 20.11 9.96 -5.75
CA LYS A 11 19.55 9.19 -6.89
C LYS A 11 18.46 8.17 -6.53
N HIS A 12 18.40 7.71 -5.29
CA HIS A 12 17.37 6.80 -4.74
C HIS A 12 16.51 7.41 -3.62
N ALA A 13 16.70 8.69 -3.30
CA ALA A 13 16.03 9.39 -2.20
C ALA A 13 14.90 10.31 -2.67
N THR A 14 14.53 10.30 -3.96
CA THR A 14 13.25 10.91 -4.33
C THR A 14 12.13 10.00 -3.84
N PRO A 15 11.04 10.55 -3.27
CA PRO A 15 9.82 9.78 -3.06
C PRO A 15 9.45 9.05 -4.35
N HIS A 16 8.99 7.81 -4.23
CA HIS A 16 8.38 7.12 -5.36
C HIS A 16 7.13 7.90 -5.79
N THR A 17 6.82 7.89 -7.08
CA THR A 17 5.71 8.65 -7.66
C THR A 17 4.38 8.00 -7.31
N ASP A 18 4.34 6.66 -7.30
CA ASP A 18 3.14 5.87 -7.05
C ASP A 18 3.50 4.42 -6.64
N LEU A 19 2.48 3.61 -6.32
CA LEU A 19 2.66 2.21 -5.92
C LEU A 19 3.32 1.35 -7.02
N ARG A 20 3.11 1.66 -8.30
CA ARG A 20 3.71 0.89 -9.41
C ARG A 20 5.23 1.08 -9.40
N GLU A 21 5.68 2.32 -9.25
CA GLU A 21 7.11 2.62 -9.11
C GLU A 21 7.68 2.06 -7.79
N PHE A 22 6.95 2.14 -6.69
CA PHE A 22 7.36 1.54 -5.41
C PHE A 22 7.66 0.05 -5.56
N VAL A 23 6.74 -0.71 -6.16
CA VAL A 23 6.88 -2.15 -6.39
C VAL A 23 8.09 -2.45 -7.27
N ASP A 24 8.27 -1.72 -8.38
CA ASP A 24 9.43 -1.88 -9.27
C ASP A 24 10.76 -1.60 -8.56
N ARG A 25 10.83 -0.53 -7.76
CA ARG A 25 12.03 -0.21 -6.96
C ARG A 25 12.31 -1.27 -5.90
N ALA A 26 11.28 -1.76 -5.21
CA ALA A 26 11.42 -2.82 -4.22
C ALA A 26 11.90 -4.14 -4.85
N ASP A 27 11.41 -4.48 -6.04
CA ASP A 27 11.86 -5.65 -6.81
C ASP A 27 13.33 -5.54 -7.20
N LYS A 28 13.73 -4.40 -7.78
CA LYS A 28 15.13 -4.10 -8.13
C LYS A 28 16.06 -4.10 -6.92
N ALA A 29 15.56 -3.75 -5.74
CA ALA A 29 16.29 -3.79 -4.48
C ALA A 29 16.36 -5.19 -3.85
N GLY A 30 15.72 -6.21 -4.45
CA GLY A 30 15.68 -7.57 -3.90
C GLY A 30 14.81 -7.71 -2.65
N GLU A 31 13.87 -6.78 -2.45
CA GLU A 31 12.96 -6.69 -1.31
C GLU A 31 11.56 -7.28 -1.63
N LEU A 32 11.38 -7.86 -2.82
CA LEU A 32 10.14 -8.47 -3.28
C LEU A 32 10.32 -9.96 -3.61
N LEU A 33 9.32 -10.77 -3.27
CA LEU A 33 9.14 -12.14 -3.72
C LEU A 33 7.94 -12.19 -4.66
N HIS A 34 8.04 -12.97 -5.73
CA HIS A 34 6.93 -13.22 -6.65
C HIS A 34 6.34 -14.59 -6.37
N ALA A 35 5.04 -14.65 -6.12
CA ALA A 35 4.29 -15.89 -5.91
C ALA A 35 3.16 -15.96 -6.94
N ARG A 36 3.02 -17.10 -7.63
CA ARG A 36 2.03 -17.30 -8.69
C ARG A 36 1.12 -18.46 -8.38
N GLY A 37 -0.16 -18.37 -8.73
CA GLY A 37 -1.10 -19.47 -8.57
C GLY A 37 -1.47 -19.78 -7.11
N VAL A 38 -1.29 -18.83 -6.20
CA VAL A 38 -1.66 -18.99 -4.78
C VAL A 38 -3.12 -18.60 -4.59
N HIS A 39 -3.91 -19.45 -3.94
CA HIS A 39 -5.34 -19.22 -3.76
C HIS A 39 -5.62 -18.09 -2.75
N TRP A 40 -6.64 -17.27 -3.03
CA TRP A 40 -7.02 -16.12 -2.21
C TRP A 40 -7.64 -16.51 -0.86
N ASP A 41 -8.29 -17.67 -0.79
CA ASP A 41 -8.88 -18.22 0.44
C ASP A 41 -7.81 -18.93 1.26
N LEU A 42 -7.39 -18.30 2.36
CA LEU A 42 -6.42 -18.78 3.36
C LEU A 42 -4.98 -19.00 2.87
N GLU A 43 -4.73 -19.50 1.66
CA GLU A 43 -3.37 -19.83 1.22
C GLU A 43 -2.45 -18.62 1.14
N MET A 44 -2.93 -17.50 0.57
CA MET A 44 -2.18 -16.24 0.56
C MET A 44 -1.83 -15.76 1.96
N GLY A 45 -2.82 -15.78 2.87
CA GLY A 45 -2.65 -15.38 4.25
C GLY A 45 -1.64 -16.25 4.98
N ALA A 46 -1.78 -17.57 4.86
CA ALA A 46 -0.88 -18.55 5.44
C ALA A 46 0.55 -18.40 4.91
N LEU A 47 0.74 -18.20 3.59
CA LEU A 47 2.06 -18.00 3.01
C LEU A 47 2.71 -16.70 3.50
N ALA A 48 1.96 -15.60 3.50
CA ALA A 48 2.45 -14.30 3.99
C ALA A 48 2.82 -14.36 5.48
N GLN A 49 2.01 -15.04 6.28
CA GLN A 49 2.26 -15.25 7.70
C GLN A 49 3.48 -16.14 7.93
N ALA A 50 3.62 -17.25 7.20
CA ALA A 50 4.77 -18.14 7.28
C ALA A 50 6.07 -17.41 6.90
N ILE A 51 6.04 -16.53 5.91
CA ILE A 51 7.18 -15.68 5.54
C ILE A 51 7.51 -14.72 6.68
N SER A 52 6.51 -14.01 7.21
CA SER A 52 6.67 -13.02 8.28
C SER A 52 7.28 -13.59 9.56
N HIS A 53 7.00 -14.86 9.89
CA HIS A 53 7.56 -15.52 11.07
C HIS A 53 9.02 -15.98 10.92
N LYS A 54 9.61 -15.96 9.73
CA LYS A 54 10.99 -16.46 9.54
C LYS A 54 12.06 -15.55 10.14
N ARG A 55 11.83 -14.24 10.16
CA ARG A 55 12.79 -13.22 10.63
C ARG A 55 12.10 -11.87 10.78
N ASN A 56 12.73 -10.95 11.50
CA ASN A 56 12.17 -9.61 11.73
C ASN A 56 12.06 -8.75 10.45
N GLU A 57 12.92 -9.00 9.46
CA GLU A 57 12.99 -8.22 8.21
C GLU A 57 12.77 -9.17 7.02
N VAL A 58 11.54 -9.27 6.54
CA VAL A 58 11.15 -10.18 5.45
C VAL A 58 10.87 -9.40 4.17
N ARG A 59 10.99 -10.07 3.03
CA ARG A 59 10.61 -9.50 1.73
C ARG A 59 9.09 -9.37 1.66
N ALA A 60 8.60 -8.36 0.94
CA ALA A 60 7.20 -8.30 0.55
C ALA A 60 6.90 -9.42 -0.45
N VAL A 61 5.63 -9.79 -0.58
CA VAL A 61 5.18 -10.80 -1.55
C VAL A 61 4.22 -10.14 -2.53
N LEU A 62 4.53 -10.23 -3.82
CA LEU A 62 3.61 -9.90 -4.91
C LEU A 62 3.00 -11.20 -5.42
N PHE A 63 1.71 -11.35 -5.16
CA PHE A 63 0.89 -12.44 -5.69
C PHE A 63 0.34 -12.07 -7.06
N ASP A 64 0.48 -12.99 -8.02
CA ASP A 64 -0.02 -12.86 -9.39
C ASP A 64 -0.62 -14.19 -9.86
N GLU A 65 -1.29 -14.18 -11.01
CA GLU A 65 -1.95 -15.36 -11.60
C GLU A 65 -2.81 -16.10 -10.57
N ILE A 66 -3.65 -15.33 -9.86
CA ILE A 66 -4.44 -15.81 -8.72
C ILE A 66 -5.60 -16.69 -9.23
N PRO A 67 -5.78 -17.92 -8.73
CA PRO A 67 -6.90 -18.78 -9.12
C PRO A 67 -8.25 -18.07 -9.01
N ASP A 68 -9.17 -18.36 -9.93
CA ASP A 68 -10.50 -17.74 -10.09
C ASP A 68 -10.51 -16.27 -10.58
N TYR A 69 -9.35 -15.64 -10.71
CA TYR A 69 -9.24 -14.24 -11.14
C TYR A 69 -8.53 -14.07 -12.49
N PRO A 70 -8.91 -13.06 -13.30
CA PRO A 70 -8.20 -12.76 -14.54
C PRO A 70 -6.75 -12.37 -14.30
N LYS A 71 -5.88 -12.66 -15.27
CA LYS A 71 -4.49 -12.17 -15.26
C LYS A 71 -4.45 -10.64 -15.19
N GLY A 72 -3.51 -10.11 -14.42
CA GLY A 72 -3.34 -8.67 -14.18
C GLY A 72 -3.89 -8.20 -12.82
N PHE A 73 -4.77 -8.98 -12.18
CA PHE A 73 -5.18 -8.78 -10.79
C PHE A 73 -4.10 -9.33 -9.86
N ARG A 74 -3.51 -8.45 -9.05
CA ARG A 74 -2.35 -8.77 -8.20
C ARG A 74 -2.56 -8.27 -6.78
N VAL A 75 -1.96 -8.94 -5.81
CA VAL A 75 -2.01 -8.57 -4.39
C VAL A 75 -0.60 -8.37 -3.87
N LEU A 76 -0.31 -7.20 -3.32
CA LEU A 76 0.95 -6.94 -2.60
C LEU A 76 0.71 -7.17 -1.11
N CYS A 77 1.54 -7.99 -0.46
CA CYS A 77 1.51 -8.21 0.97
C CYS A 77 2.83 -7.79 1.63
N GLY A 78 2.73 -7.13 2.78
CA GLY A 78 3.88 -6.71 3.58
C GLY A 78 4.70 -5.59 2.93
N GLY A 79 4.07 -4.73 2.13
CA GLY A 79 4.73 -3.66 1.39
C GLY A 79 5.64 -2.80 2.26
N THR A 80 5.22 -2.47 3.48
CA THR A 80 5.98 -1.62 4.43
C THR A 80 6.49 -2.38 5.67
N ASN A 81 6.45 -3.73 5.68
CA ASN A 81 6.89 -4.55 6.82
C ASN A 81 8.43 -4.75 6.88
N SER A 82 9.20 -3.74 6.50
CA SER A 82 10.66 -3.75 6.50
C SER A 82 11.19 -2.33 6.66
N SER A 83 12.25 -2.14 7.45
CA SER A 83 12.85 -0.81 7.60
C SER A 83 13.38 -0.26 6.27
N ARG A 84 13.93 -1.11 5.39
CA ARG A 84 14.35 -0.72 4.04
C ARG A 84 13.16 -0.28 3.19
N ARG A 85 12.05 -1.02 3.22
CA ARG A 85 10.86 -0.65 2.42
C ARG A 85 10.14 0.57 2.97
N VAL A 86 10.13 0.77 4.29
CA VAL A 86 9.67 2.04 4.89
C VAL A 86 10.54 3.20 4.42
N ALA A 87 11.87 3.05 4.43
CA ALA A 87 12.76 4.08 3.92
C ALA A 87 12.51 4.39 2.44
N LEU A 88 12.33 3.34 1.61
CA LEU A 88 11.99 3.48 0.20
C LEU A 88 10.64 4.17 -0.01
N ALA A 89 9.62 3.82 0.79
CA ALA A 89 8.31 4.45 0.74
C ALA A 89 8.38 5.95 1.10
N LEU A 90 9.21 6.29 2.08
CA LEU A 90 9.29 7.63 2.66
C LEU A 90 10.37 8.53 2.03
N GLY A 91 11.12 8.02 1.04
CA GLY A 91 12.22 8.75 0.39
C GLY A 91 13.43 8.96 1.30
N PHE A 92 13.69 8.04 2.24
CA PHE A 92 14.84 8.09 3.14
C PHE A 92 16.05 7.34 2.58
N PRO A 93 17.27 7.67 3.05
CA PRO A 93 18.45 6.86 2.78
C PRO A 93 18.25 5.42 3.23
N GLU A 94 18.91 4.48 2.55
CA GLU A 94 18.85 3.08 2.94
C GLU A 94 19.35 2.91 4.39
N PRO A 95 18.51 2.34 5.28
CA PRO A 95 18.86 2.18 6.68
C PRO A 95 19.85 1.02 6.87
N ARG A 96 20.83 1.20 7.76
CA ARG A 96 21.71 0.10 8.20
C ARG A 96 21.07 -0.70 9.34
N SER A 97 20.12 -0.09 10.04
CA SER A 97 19.32 -0.70 11.10
C SER A 97 17.91 -0.10 11.13
N PRO A 98 16.92 -0.79 11.72
CA PRO A 98 15.56 -0.22 11.87
C PRO A 98 15.53 1.14 12.57
N LEU A 99 16.47 1.38 13.49
CA LEU A 99 16.58 2.63 14.22
C LEU A 99 16.98 3.82 13.32
N ASP A 100 17.67 3.56 12.21
CA ASP A 100 18.00 4.61 11.24
C ASP A 100 16.75 5.15 10.55
N ALA A 101 15.80 4.28 10.18
CA ALA A 101 14.52 4.69 9.60
C ALA A 101 13.69 5.52 10.59
N VAL A 102 13.66 5.12 11.87
CA VAL A 102 13.00 5.88 12.94
C VAL A 102 13.64 7.26 13.11
N ARG A 103 14.97 7.34 13.12
CA ARG A 103 15.71 8.61 13.25
C ARG A 103 15.47 9.52 12.04
N ALA A 104 15.48 8.96 10.82
CA ALA A 104 15.20 9.70 9.60
C ALA A 104 13.77 10.30 9.63
N TYR A 105 12.78 9.50 10.04
CA TYR A 105 11.41 9.97 10.21
C TYR A 105 11.30 11.09 11.25
N ARG A 106 11.82 10.86 12.46
CA ARG A 106 11.82 11.88 13.53
C ARG A 106 12.47 13.18 13.08
N ASN A 107 13.60 13.11 12.39
CA ASN A 107 14.31 14.30 11.93
C ASN A 107 13.49 15.04 10.86
N ARG A 108 12.88 14.34 9.89
CA ARG A 108 12.00 14.97 8.90
C ARG A 108 10.79 15.66 9.55
N MET A 109 10.22 15.09 10.60
CA MET A 109 9.07 15.69 11.30
C MET A 109 9.40 16.98 12.05
N LYS A 110 10.67 17.26 12.38
CA LYS A 110 11.07 18.53 13.03
C LYS A 110 10.93 19.75 12.11
N GLU A 111 11.01 19.52 10.80
CA GLU A 111 11.01 20.56 9.76
C GLU A 111 9.83 20.33 8.80
N HIS A 112 8.84 19.53 9.20
CA HIS A 112 7.74 19.15 8.33
C HIS A 112 6.77 20.32 8.13
N GLU A 113 6.68 20.79 6.89
CA GLU A 113 5.62 21.67 6.43
C GLU A 113 4.72 20.91 5.45
N PRO A 114 3.40 20.85 5.71
CA PRO A 114 2.45 20.27 4.77
C PRO A 114 2.49 21.01 3.42
N ILE A 115 2.53 20.23 2.34
CA ILE A 115 2.46 20.76 0.98
C ILE A 115 1.04 20.52 0.47
N PRO A 116 0.31 21.56 0.05
CA PRO A 116 -1.04 21.38 -0.50
C PRO A 116 -1.03 20.42 -1.70
N PRO A 117 -2.03 19.52 -1.81
CA PRO A 117 -2.14 18.63 -2.96
C PRO A 117 -2.43 19.43 -4.23
N ARG A 118 -2.00 18.90 -5.38
CA ARG A 118 -2.36 19.46 -6.69
C ARG A 118 -3.58 18.73 -7.23
N VAL A 119 -4.65 19.47 -7.51
CA VAL A 119 -5.81 18.92 -8.23
C VAL A 119 -5.43 18.69 -9.69
N VAL A 120 -5.70 17.49 -10.20
CA VAL A 120 -5.42 17.06 -11.57
C VAL A 120 -6.70 16.54 -12.23
N LYS A 121 -6.75 16.57 -13.56
CA LYS A 121 -7.94 16.15 -14.33
C LYS A 121 -7.96 14.66 -14.66
N ASP A 122 -6.78 14.05 -14.72
CA ASP A 122 -6.57 12.66 -15.12
C ASP A 122 -5.46 12.00 -14.29
N GLY A 123 -5.35 10.68 -14.44
CA GLY A 123 -4.30 9.88 -13.83
C GLY A 123 -4.54 8.39 -14.02
N PRO A 124 -3.53 7.53 -13.81
CA PRO A 124 -3.64 6.09 -14.04
C PRO A 124 -4.75 5.40 -13.24
N VAL A 125 -5.16 5.97 -12.10
CA VAL A 125 -6.28 5.46 -11.30
C VAL A 125 -7.63 5.52 -12.03
N LEU A 126 -7.74 6.34 -13.08
CA LEU A 126 -8.97 6.52 -13.88
C LEU A 126 -8.98 5.68 -15.16
N GLU A 127 -7.98 4.82 -15.39
CA GLU A 127 -7.90 3.97 -16.60
C GLU A 127 -9.03 2.93 -16.69
N ASN A 128 -9.57 2.50 -15.55
CA ASN A 128 -10.67 1.53 -15.47
C ASN A 128 -11.74 2.08 -14.53
N VAL A 129 -12.95 2.32 -15.04
CA VAL A 129 -14.07 2.89 -14.28
C VAL A 129 -15.26 1.95 -14.36
N GLN A 130 -15.80 1.56 -13.21
CA GLN A 130 -17.07 0.85 -13.09
C GLN A 130 -18.04 1.75 -12.32
N ARG A 131 -19.29 1.86 -12.78
CA ARG A 131 -20.30 2.72 -12.15
C ARG A 131 -21.59 1.97 -11.87
N ASP A 132 -22.31 2.43 -10.84
CA ASP A 132 -23.64 1.95 -10.49
C ASP A 132 -23.71 0.42 -10.36
N LEU A 133 -24.44 -0.25 -11.25
CA LEU A 133 -24.66 -1.69 -11.21
C LEU A 133 -23.44 -2.52 -11.63
N GLU A 134 -22.46 -1.91 -12.29
CA GLU A 134 -21.21 -2.55 -12.73
C GLU A 134 -20.21 -2.76 -11.59
N VAL A 135 -20.43 -2.12 -10.44
CA VAL A 135 -19.56 -2.26 -9.27
C VAL A 135 -19.67 -3.68 -8.73
N ASP A 136 -18.53 -4.37 -8.72
CA ASP A 136 -18.37 -5.69 -8.12
C ASP A 136 -17.02 -5.81 -7.39
N LEU A 137 -17.05 -5.72 -6.07
CA LEU A 137 -15.90 -5.89 -5.18
C LEU A 137 -15.34 -7.31 -5.25
N CYS A 138 -16.18 -8.31 -5.56
CA CYS A 138 -15.77 -9.71 -5.67
C CYS A 138 -14.93 -9.98 -6.93
N LYS A 139 -14.86 -9.02 -7.87
CA LYS A 139 -13.96 -9.05 -9.04
C LYS A 139 -12.49 -8.93 -8.66
N PHE A 140 -12.19 -8.36 -7.49
CA PHE A 140 -10.83 -8.27 -6.99
C PHE A 140 -10.48 -9.51 -6.15
N PRO A 141 -9.23 -9.97 -6.17
CA PRO A 141 -8.74 -11.10 -5.39
C PRO A 141 -8.59 -10.73 -3.91
N VAL A 142 -9.72 -10.43 -3.25
CA VAL A 142 -9.76 -10.06 -1.85
C VAL A 142 -9.49 -11.30 -1.00
N PRO A 143 -8.39 -11.35 -0.23
CA PRO A 143 -8.06 -12.55 0.52
C PRO A 143 -9.00 -12.73 1.71
N ARG A 144 -9.28 -13.99 2.06
CA ARG A 144 -9.62 -14.35 3.45
C ARG A 144 -8.30 -14.73 4.12
N VAL A 145 -7.86 -13.90 5.08
CA VAL A 145 -6.48 -13.96 5.56
C VAL A 145 -6.31 -15.02 6.64
N HIS A 146 -7.24 -15.09 7.58
CA HIS A 146 -7.25 -16.09 8.66
C HIS A 146 -8.54 -16.91 8.63
N GLU A 147 -8.45 -18.15 9.14
CA GLU A 147 -9.56 -19.11 9.18
C GLU A 147 -10.78 -18.57 9.92
N GLU A 148 -10.52 -17.88 11.04
CA GLU A 148 -11.53 -17.31 11.95
C GLU A 148 -11.93 -15.86 11.59
N ASP A 149 -11.45 -15.31 10.47
CA ASP A 149 -11.92 -14.00 10.00
C ASP A 149 -13.40 -14.11 9.62
N GLY A 150 -14.22 -13.14 10.06
CA GLY A 150 -15.64 -13.09 9.73
C GLY A 150 -15.94 -12.86 8.24
N GLY A 151 -14.93 -12.57 7.42
CA GLY A 151 -15.06 -12.34 6.00
C GLY A 151 -13.74 -11.99 5.31
N ARG A 152 -13.84 -11.57 4.04
CA ARG A 152 -12.70 -11.15 3.22
C ARG A 152 -12.41 -9.66 3.45
N TYR A 153 -11.16 -9.28 3.64
CA TYR A 153 -10.79 -7.88 3.90
C TYR A 153 -10.13 -7.24 2.69
N LEU A 154 -10.81 -6.26 2.09
CA LEU A 154 -10.34 -5.48 0.95
C LEU A 154 -9.35 -4.40 1.41
N GLY A 155 -9.71 -3.67 2.46
CA GLY A 155 -8.88 -2.63 3.03
C GLY A 155 -8.06 -3.18 4.18
N THR A 156 -6.80 -3.50 3.92
CA THR A 156 -5.81 -3.89 4.94
C THR A 156 -4.49 -3.09 4.90
N ASP A 157 -4.28 -2.31 3.86
CA ASP A 157 -3.13 -1.41 3.69
C ASP A 157 -3.60 -0.25 2.80
N ASP A 158 -4.64 0.43 3.27
CA ASP A 158 -5.43 1.43 2.53
C ASP A 158 -5.63 2.71 3.33
N ILE A 159 -6.18 3.71 2.65
CA ILE A 159 -6.57 4.99 3.22
C ILE A 159 -8.01 5.26 2.82
N VAL A 160 -8.87 5.49 3.79
CA VAL A 160 -10.21 6.04 3.59
C VAL A 160 -10.11 7.56 3.62
N VAL A 161 -10.64 8.20 2.58
CA VAL A 161 -10.67 9.65 2.43
C VAL A 161 -12.09 10.14 2.65
N MET A 162 -12.26 11.02 3.63
CA MET A 162 -13.56 11.60 4.01
C MET A 162 -13.47 13.12 3.99
N LEU A 163 -14.54 13.77 3.51
CA LEU A 163 -14.67 15.22 3.49
C LEU A 163 -15.75 15.62 4.50
N ASP A 164 -15.40 16.51 5.43
CA ASP A 164 -16.39 17.22 6.24
C ASP A 164 -17.18 18.18 5.34
N PRO A 165 -18.50 18.02 5.20
CA PRO A 165 -19.31 18.82 4.29
C PRO A 165 -19.50 20.28 4.76
N GLU A 166 -19.26 20.58 6.04
CA GLU A 166 -19.41 21.93 6.61
C GLU A 166 -18.06 22.66 6.66
N GLN A 167 -17.01 21.94 7.07
CA GLN A 167 -15.69 22.55 7.31
C GLN A 167 -14.75 22.45 6.10
N GLU A 168 -15.14 21.70 5.06
CA GLU A 168 -14.29 21.35 3.92
C GLU A 168 -12.95 20.68 4.32
N TRP A 169 -12.93 20.08 5.52
CA TRP A 169 -11.76 19.38 6.04
C TRP A 169 -11.68 17.97 5.47
N VAL A 170 -10.52 17.61 4.93
CA VAL A 170 -10.26 16.25 4.43
C VAL A 170 -9.55 15.42 5.50
N ASN A 171 -10.20 14.34 5.95
CA ASN A 171 -9.57 13.29 6.75
C ASN A 171 -9.08 12.17 5.83
N ALA A 172 -7.86 11.70 6.09
CA ALA A 172 -7.26 10.54 5.43
C ALA A 172 -6.72 9.63 6.52
N ALA A 173 -7.33 8.47 6.71
CA ALA A 173 -6.96 7.54 7.77
C ALA A 173 -7.11 6.08 7.34
N THR A 174 -6.39 5.21 8.03
CA THR A 174 -6.38 3.77 7.78
C THR A 174 -7.51 3.11 8.56
N TYR A 175 -8.46 2.48 7.87
CA TYR A 175 -9.56 1.71 8.49
C TYR A 175 -9.69 0.36 7.81
N ARG A 176 -10.10 -0.67 8.55
CA ARG A 176 -10.26 -2.01 7.97
C ARG A 176 -11.59 -2.08 7.22
N ASN A 177 -11.56 -2.63 6.01
CA ASN A 177 -12.75 -2.78 5.16
C ASN A 177 -13.05 -4.25 4.86
N MET A 178 -14.07 -4.81 5.50
CA MET A 178 -14.55 -6.17 5.24
C MET A 178 -15.61 -6.16 4.13
N VAL A 179 -15.51 -7.06 3.16
CA VAL A 179 -16.50 -7.20 2.08
C VAL A 179 -17.75 -7.91 2.62
N HIS A 180 -18.92 -7.26 2.46
CA HIS A 180 -20.22 -7.86 2.78
C HIS A 180 -21.00 -8.33 1.55
N SER A 181 -20.89 -7.60 0.44
CA SER A 181 -21.57 -7.93 -0.83
C SER A 181 -20.78 -7.37 -2.02
N LYS A 182 -21.31 -7.55 -3.23
CA LYS A 182 -20.68 -7.03 -4.46
C LYS A 182 -20.40 -5.52 -4.43
N ASN A 183 -21.08 -4.75 -3.59
CA ASN A 183 -20.95 -3.30 -3.56
C ASN A 183 -21.08 -2.70 -2.15
N HIS A 184 -20.87 -3.51 -1.10
CA HIS A 184 -20.91 -3.04 0.28
C HIS A 184 -19.70 -3.56 1.07
N THR A 185 -19.10 -2.69 1.86
CA THR A 185 -18.09 -3.02 2.87
C THR A 185 -18.52 -2.56 4.25
N GLY A 186 -18.02 -3.23 5.27
CA GLY A 186 -18.10 -2.81 6.67
C GLY A 186 -16.78 -2.15 7.07
N LEU A 187 -16.88 -1.01 7.75
CA LEU A 187 -15.75 -0.23 8.26
C LEU A 187 -15.64 -0.40 9.77
N TRP A 188 -14.40 -0.55 10.25
CA TRP A 188 -14.03 -0.44 11.66
C TRP A 188 -12.75 0.40 11.80
#